data_AF-A0AAW1IHN6-F1
#
_entry.id   AF-A0AAW1IHN6-F1
#
_cell.length_a   1.000
_cell.length_b   1.000
_cell.length_c   1.000
_cell.angle_alpha   90.00
_cell.angle_beta   90.00
_cell.angle_gamma   90.00
#
_symmetry.space_group_name_H-M   'P 1'
#
loop_
_entity.id
_entity.type
_entity.pdbx_description
1 polymer ?
#
loop_
_entity_poly.entity_id
_entity_poly.type
_entity_poly.pdbx_seq_one_letter_code
_entity_poly.pdbx_strand_id
1 'polypeptide(L)'
;MLAFTKGQEESNPSLLQIGKEIVRNCGNVPLAIRVVGSLVYSKHSEKEWELFRDALLSKAKLIDLSNIMHVLKLSYDYLPSALKQCFAYCSLFPKDYEFQKTELVRLWMAQGYVEPVEESLGMEEDVADQYFLELLRRNFFQDVKEYDTDDIIRCKMHDLVHDLAQHVAGGESIVVEGTGAQFTNRLVHANFRAVEMLSEVPQSLLVARNLRSLLLRWCSTSTSTIKELILKFGSLRALESSRIEIT
;
A
#
# COMPACT_ATOMS: atom_id res chain seq x y z
N MET A 1 3.57 -23.18 9.48
CA MET A 1 2.18 -22.98 9.03
C MET A 1 1.69 -21.73 9.77
N LEU A 2 1.58 -20.57 9.12
CA LEU A 2 1.26 -19.29 9.79
C LEU A 2 -0.24 -19.13 10.10
N ALA A 3 -1.08 -20.06 9.66
CA ALA A 3 -2.54 -20.01 9.83
C ALA A 3 -3.04 -20.62 11.15
N PHE A 4 -2.22 -21.40 11.86
CA PHE A 4 -2.54 -21.96 13.17
C PHE A 4 -1.63 -21.35 14.22
N THR A 5 -2.18 -20.99 15.38
CA THR A 5 -1.36 -20.75 16.57
C THR A 5 -0.66 -22.06 16.98
N LYS A 6 0.60 -21.97 17.38
CA LYS A 6 1.44 -23.13 17.73
C LYS A 6 0.71 -23.96 18.80
N GLY A 7 0.30 -25.19 18.44
CA GLY A 7 -0.47 -26.10 19.31
C GLY A 7 -1.92 -26.40 18.88
N GLN A 8 -2.50 -25.65 17.93
CA GLN A 8 -3.83 -25.96 17.38
C GLN A 8 -3.82 -27.00 16.24
N GLU A 9 -2.63 -27.35 15.71
CA GLU A 9 -2.47 -28.29 14.61
C GLU A 9 -2.98 -29.71 14.95
N GLU A 10 -2.99 -30.09 16.24
CA GLU A 10 -3.44 -31.41 16.70
C GLU A 10 -4.96 -31.48 16.99
N SER A 11 -5.65 -30.34 17.09
CA SER A 11 -7.07 -30.29 17.51
C SER A 11 -8.06 -30.23 16.34
N ASN A 12 -7.61 -30.10 15.08
CA ASN A 12 -8.52 -29.93 13.95
C ASN A 12 -8.01 -30.58 12.63
N PRO A 13 -8.15 -31.91 12.48
CA PRO A 13 -7.56 -32.66 11.36
C PRO A 13 -8.15 -32.28 9.98
N SER A 14 -9.41 -31.83 9.92
CA SER A 14 -10.04 -31.35 8.67
C SER A 14 -9.38 -30.07 8.16
N LEU A 15 -9.18 -29.08 9.03
CA LEU A 15 -8.49 -27.83 8.69
C LEU A 15 -7.04 -28.08 8.24
N LEU A 16 -6.34 -29.04 8.87
CA LEU A 16 -4.99 -29.44 8.46
C LEU A 16 -4.97 -29.98 7.03
N GLN A 17 -5.99 -30.76 6.65
CA GLN A 17 -6.10 -31.28 5.28
C GLN A 17 -6.37 -30.17 4.27
N ILE A 18 -7.30 -29.24 4.57
CA ILE A 18 -7.58 -28.08 3.72
C ILE A 18 -6.33 -27.20 3.58
N GLY A 19 -5.61 -26.95 4.68
CA GLY A 19 -4.36 -26.20 4.66
C GLY A 19 -3.29 -26.84 3.76
N LYS A 20 -3.13 -28.17 3.80
CA LYS A 20 -2.21 -28.91 2.90
C LYS A 20 -2.61 -28.82 1.44
N GLU A 21 -3.91 -28.77 1.12
CA GLU A 21 -4.40 -28.54 -0.25
C GLU A 21 -4.07 -27.14 -0.73
N ILE A 22 -4.31 -26.12 0.10
CA ILE A 22 -3.98 -24.73 -0.20
C ILE A 22 -2.48 -24.54 -0.44
N VAL A 23 -1.62 -25.13 0.41
CA VAL A 23 -0.15 -25.05 0.26
C VAL A 23 0.32 -25.70 -1.04
N ARG A 24 -0.21 -26.87 -1.40
CA ARG A 24 0.13 -27.55 -2.67
C ARG A 24 -0.21 -26.68 -3.88
N ASN A 25 -1.32 -25.94 -3.82
CA ASN A 25 -1.71 -25.03 -4.90
C ASN A 25 -0.78 -23.82 -5.04
N CYS A 26 -0.02 -23.45 -4.01
CA CYS A 26 0.94 -22.34 -4.07
C CYS A 26 2.28 -22.71 -4.74
N GLY A 27 2.39 -23.89 -5.37
CA GLY A 27 3.60 -24.31 -6.09
C GLY A 27 4.85 -24.45 -5.22
N ASN A 28 4.69 -24.56 -3.90
CA ASN A 28 5.77 -24.52 -2.91
C ASN A 28 6.60 -23.22 -2.89
N VAL A 29 6.08 -22.11 -3.41
CA VAL A 29 6.75 -20.80 -3.34
C VAL A 29 6.56 -20.19 -1.95
N PRO A 30 7.63 -19.97 -1.15
CA PRO A 30 7.49 -19.55 0.25
C PRO A 30 6.70 -18.26 0.43
N LEU A 31 6.94 -17.26 -0.43
CA LEU A 31 6.22 -15.99 -0.38
C LEU A 31 4.74 -16.16 -0.74
N ALA A 32 4.42 -17.01 -1.73
CA ALA A 32 3.04 -17.31 -2.10
C ALA A 32 2.29 -17.99 -0.94
N ILE A 33 2.92 -18.98 -0.29
CA ILE A 33 2.37 -19.66 0.89
C ILE A 33 2.13 -18.65 2.02
N ARG A 34 3.07 -17.73 2.26
CA ARG A 34 2.92 -16.71 3.30
C ARG A 34 1.75 -15.78 3.02
N VAL A 35 1.63 -15.30 1.78
CA VAL A 35 0.54 -14.43 1.34
C VAL A 35 -0.81 -15.14 1.43
N VAL A 36 -0.95 -16.34 0.84
CA VAL A 36 -2.20 -17.10 0.90
C VAL A 36 -2.54 -17.50 2.33
N GLY A 37 -1.54 -17.89 3.12
CA GLY A 37 -1.69 -18.19 4.55
C GLY A 37 -2.24 -16.99 5.34
N SER A 38 -1.79 -15.77 5.03
CA SER A 38 -2.32 -14.56 5.67
C SER A 38 -3.81 -14.31 5.35
N LEU A 39 -4.27 -14.67 4.15
CA LEU A 39 -5.68 -14.54 3.77
C LEU A 39 -6.56 -15.52 4.54
N VAL A 40 -6.06 -16.74 4.73
CA VAL A 40 -6.75 -17.81 5.45
C VAL A 40 -6.74 -17.59 6.97
N TYR A 41 -5.72 -16.90 7.50
CA TYR A 41 -5.61 -16.61 8.94
C TYR A 41 -6.82 -15.84 9.51
N SER A 42 -7.47 -15.02 8.68
CA SER A 42 -8.69 -14.27 9.07
C SER A 42 -9.97 -15.12 9.10
N LYS A 43 -9.89 -16.44 8.87
CA LYS A 43 -11.04 -17.35 8.77
C LYS A 43 -11.14 -18.23 9.99
N HIS A 44 -12.34 -18.32 10.57
CA HIS A 44 -12.55 -18.90 11.89
C HIS A 44 -13.32 -20.23 11.85
N SER A 45 -13.87 -20.62 10.70
CA SER A 45 -14.62 -21.86 10.53
C SER A 45 -14.09 -22.72 9.37
N GLU A 46 -14.29 -24.04 9.48
CA GLU A 46 -13.96 -24.99 8.41
C GLU A 46 -14.65 -24.63 7.10
N LYS A 47 -15.92 -24.22 7.16
CA LYS A 47 -16.66 -23.80 5.97
C LYS A 47 -16.06 -22.59 5.27
N GLU A 48 -15.54 -21.61 6.03
CA GLU A 48 -14.84 -20.47 5.44
C GLU A 48 -13.52 -20.88 4.77
N TRP A 49 -12.81 -21.84 5.35
CA TRP A 49 -11.59 -22.41 4.75
C TRP A 49 -11.90 -23.17 3.46
N GLU A 50 -12.97 -23.98 3.43
CA GLU A 50 -13.44 -24.68 2.23
C GLU A 50 -13.84 -23.69 1.13
N LEU A 51 -14.66 -22.69 1.46
CA LEU A 51 -15.06 -21.66 0.50
C LEU A 51 -13.86 -20.89 -0.07
N PHE A 52 -12.88 -20.57 0.79
CA PHE A 52 -11.65 -19.94 0.34
C PHE A 52 -10.82 -20.87 -0.56
N ARG A 53 -10.64 -22.14 -0.18
CA ARG A 53 -9.94 -23.14 -1.00
C ARG A 53 -10.60 -23.27 -2.36
N ASP A 54 -11.92 -23.39 -2.42
CA ASP A 54 -12.65 -23.60 -3.66
C ASP A 54 -12.61 -22.36 -4.56
N ALA A 55 -12.69 -21.16 -3.97
CA ALA A 55 -12.48 -19.90 -4.70
C ALA A 55 -11.04 -19.78 -5.23
N LEU A 56 -10.04 -20.17 -4.43
CA LEU A 56 -8.63 -20.21 -4.82
C LEU A 56 -8.41 -21.19 -5.97
N LEU A 57 -8.99 -22.40 -5.88
CA LEU A 57 -8.93 -23.42 -6.94
C LEU A 57 -9.59 -22.95 -8.23
N SER A 58 -10.72 -22.26 -8.13
CA SER A 58 -11.40 -21.66 -9.29
C SER A 58 -10.50 -20.62 -9.97
N LYS A 59 -9.87 -19.74 -9.19
CA LYS A 59 -8.94 -18.74 -9.71
C LYS A 59 -7.63 -19.34 -10.22
N ALA A 60 -7.12 -20.41 -9.62
CA ALA A 60 -5.91 -21.11 -10.05
C ALA A 60 -6.04 -21.73 -11.46
N LYS A 61 -7.28 -21.97 -11.94
CA LYS A 61 -7.52 -22.37 -13.34
C LYS A 61 -7.27 -21.25 -14.34
N LEU A 62 -7.36 -19.99 -13.88
CA LEU A 62 -7.19 -18.80 -14.70
C LEU A 62 -5.82 -18.13 -14.47
N ILE A 63 -5.15 -18.48 -13.37
CA ILE A 63 -4.00 -17.77 -12.84
C ILE A 63 -2.97 -18.78 -12.33
N ASP A 64 -1.74 -18.69 -12.82
CA ASP A 64 -0.63 -19.49 -12.32
C ASP A 64 -0.19 -19.02 -10.92
N LEU A 65 -0.47 -19.80 -9.88
CA LEU A 65 -0.09 -19.50 -8.49
C LEU A 65 1.40 -19.73 -8.20
N SER A 66 2.15 -20.35 -9.11
CA SER A 66 3.62 -20.39 -9.04
C SER A 66 4.24 -19.05 -9.45
N ASN A 67 3.51 -18.25 -10.25
CA ASN A 67 3.87 -16.87 -10.54
C ASN A 67 3.55 -15.99 -9.33
N ILE A 68 4.58 -15.41 -8.73
CA ILE A 68 4.44 -14.58 -7.55
C ILE A 68 3.55 -13.35 -7.76
N MET A 69 3.60 -12.71 -8.94
CA MET A 69 2.81 -11.51 -9.21
C MET A 69 1.32 -11.79 -9.17
N HIS A 70 0.92 -12.97 -9.64
CA HIS A 70 -0.45 -13.44 -9.57
C HIS A 70 -0.93 -13.64 -8.13
N VAL A 71 -0.08 -14.20 -7.26
CA VAL A 71 -0.43 -14.41 -5.84
C VAL A 71 -0.50 -13.08 -5.09
N LEU A 72 0.41 -12.15 -5.37
CA LEU A 72 0.36 -10.80 -4.82
C LEU A 72 -0.91 -10.07 -5.28
N LYS A 73 -1.24 -10.15 -6.58
CA LYS A 73 -2.47 -9.57 -7.15
C LYS A 73 -3.72 -10.16 -6.51
N LEU A 74 -3.72 -11.47 -6.26
CA LEU A 74 -4.79 -12.15 -5.55
C LEU A 74 -4.99 -11.56 -4.14
N SER A 75 -3.91 -11.43 -3.37
CA SER A 75 -3.98 -10.83 -2.03
C SER A 75 -4.55 -9.42 -2.05
N TYR A 76 -4.13 -8.63 -3.05
CA TYR A 76 -4.65 -7.30 -3.28
C TYR A 76 -6.14 -7.31 -3.63
N ASP A 77 -6.60 -8.23 -4.48
CA ASP A 77 -8.00 -8.32 -4.89
C ASP A 77 -8.93 -8.63 -3.71
N TYR A 78 -8.43 -9.35 -2.71
CA TYR A 78 -9.12 -9.64 -1.44
C TYR A 78 -9.02 -8.51 -0.40
N LEU A 79 -8.39 -7.37 -0.69
CA LEU A 79 -8.43 -6.20 0.19
C LEU A 79 -9.81 -5.51 0.10
N PRO A 80 -10.31 -4.95 1.21
CA PRO A 80 -11.40 -3.97 1.18
C PRO A 80 -11.05 -2.78 0.30
N SER A 81 -12.06 -2.09 -0.25
CA SER A 81 -11.87 -0.99 -1.20
C SER A 81 -10.98 0.13 -0.66
N ALA A 82 -11.18 0.51 0.61
CA ALA A 82 -10.40 1.55 1.27
C ALA A 82 -8.90 1.19 1.35
N LEU A 83 -8.58 -0.04 1.76
CA LEU A 83 -7.19 -0.51 1.82
C LEU A 83 -6.53 -0.64 0.44
N LYS A 84 -7.31 -0.91 -0.62
CA LYS A 84 -6.78 -0.91 -2.00
C LYS A 84 -6.25 0.47 -2.40
N GLN A 85 -6.92 1.54 -1.97
CA GLN A 85 -6.48 2.92 -2.22
C GLN A 85 -5.21 3.24 -1.42
N CYS A 86 -5.18 2.87 -0.13
CA CYS A 86 -3.99 3.01 0.70
C CYS A 86 -2.77 2.28 0.11
N PHE A 87 -2.96 1.04 -0.35
CA PHE A 87 -1.92 0.25 -1.01
C PHE A 87 -1.44 0.89 -2.31
N ALA A 88 -2.35 1.32 -3.19
CA ALA A 88 -1.99 1.97 -4.45
C ALA A 88 -1.22 3.28 -4.21
N TYR A 89 -1.55 4.01 -3.15
CA TYR A 89 -0.86 5.25 -2.77
C TYR A 89 0.62 5.03 -2.44
N CYS A 90 0.98 3.87 -1.89
CA CYS A 90 2.39 3.51 -1.60
C CYS A 90 3.28 3.48 -2.86
N SER A 91 2.70 3.38 -4.07
CA SER A 91 3.45 3.44 -5.34
C SER A 91 4.16 4.78 -5.59
N LEU A 92 3.74 5.84 -4.89
CA LEU A 92 4.35 7.17 -4.98
C LEU A 92 5.75 7.22 -4.37
N PHE A 93 6.11 6.22 -3.58
CA PHE A 93 7.41 6.13 -2.94
C PHE A 93 8.27 5.19 -3.76
N PRO A 94 9.58 5.44 -3.89
CA PRO A 94 10.45 4.58 -4.69
C PRO A 94 10.61 3.20 -4.04
N LYS A 95 11.17 2.27 -4.81
CA LYS A 95 11.63 0.99 -4.27
C LYS A 95 12.64 1.21 -3.14
N ASP A 96 12.68 0.25 -2.22
CA ASP A 96 13.47 0.30 -0.96
C ASP A 96 13.14 1.45 0.01
N TYR A 97 12.12 2.28 -0.27
CA TYR A 97 11.71 3.36 0.63
C TYR A 97 11.29 2.81 2.00
N GLU A 98 11.86 3.39 3.05
CA GLU A 98 11.52 3.09 4.43
C GLU A 98 10.39 4.02 4.87
N PHE A 99 9.18 3.47 4.96
CA PHE A 99 7.99 4.16 5.43
C PHE A 99 8.06 4.35 6.94
N GLN A 100 7.73 5.53 7.42
CA GLN A 100 7.31 5.74 8.80
C GLN A 100 5.80 5.56 8.90
N LYS A 101 5.32 4.68 9.78
CA LYS A 101 3.89 4.35 9.94
C LYS A 101 3.03 5.61 10.09
N THR A 102 3.39 6.48 11.03
CA THR A 102 2.61 7.69 11.37
C THR A 102 2.50 8.67 10.21
N GLU A 103 3.56 8.83 9.42
CA GLU A 103 3.58 9.66 8.21
C GLU A 103 2.65 9.06 7.13
N LEU A 104 2.79 7.76 6.86
CA LEU A 104 2.02 7.07 5.84
C LEU A 104 0.51 7.08 6.17
N VAL A 105 0.16 6.83 7.44
CA VAL A 105 -1.21 6.91 7.96
C VAL A 105 -1.81 8.29 7.75
N ARG A 106 -1.08 9.36 8.11
CA ARG A 106 -1.54 10.74 7.90
C ARG A 106 -1.76 11.08 6.43
N LEU A 107 -0.91 10.56 5.54
CA LEU A 107 -1.09 10.76 4.11
C LEU A 107 -2.37 10.08 3.60
N TRP A 108 -2.68 8.87 4.06
CA TRP A 108 -3.93 8.18 3.71
C TRP A 108 -5.16 8.90 4.25
N MET A 109 -5.10 9.40 5.50
CA MET A 109 -6.17 10.20 6.08
C MET A 109 -6.39 11.50 5.30
N ALA A 110 -5.33 12.21 4.93
CA ALA A 110 -5.42 13.43 4.12
C ALA A 110 -6.08 13.18 2.75
N GLN A 111 -5.92 11.98 2.18
CA GLN A 111 -6.62 11.61 0.95
C GLN A 111 -8.09 11.25 1.16
N GLY A 112 -8.55 11.07 2.40
CA GLY A 112 -9.89 10.59 2.71
C GLY A 112 -10.09 9.13 2.30
N TYR A 113 -9.02 8.32 2.37
CA TYR A 113 -9.12 6.86 2.14
C TYR A 113 -9.55 6.10 3.38
N VAL A 114 -9.49 6.75 4.54
CA VAL A 114 -9.91 6.19 5.81
C VAL A 114 -11.39 6.52 6.01
N GLU A 115 -12.17 5.51 6.37
CA GLU A 115 -13.60 5.68 6.61
C GLU A 115 -13.83 6.60 7.82
N PRO A 116 -14.73 7.60 7.71
CA PRO A 116 -15.03 8.47 8.84
C PRO A 116 -15.73 7.66 9.93
N VAL A 117 -15.38 7.95 11.18
CA VAL A 117 -15.97 7.32 12.36
C VAL A 117 -16.81 8.36 13.09
N GLU A 118 -17.97 7.96 13.60
CA GLU A 118 -18.70 8.84 14.53
C GLU A 118 -17.81 9.15 15.73
N GLU A 119 -17.74 10.41 16.17
CA GLU A 119 -16.84 10.83 17.27
C GLU A 119 -17.03 10.02 18.57
N SER A 120 -18.20 9.41 18.76
CA SER A 120 -18.52 8.55 19.89
C SER A 120 -17.93 7.13 19.81
N LEU A 121 -17.52 6.68 18.62
CA LEU A 121 -17.08 5.31 18.33
C LEU A 121 -15.56 5.15 18.22
N GLY A 122 -14.81 6.25 18.08
CA GLY A 122 -13.34 6.24 18.04
C GLY A 122 -12.73 7.35 17.19
N MET A 123 -11.41 7.33 17.01
CA MET A 123 -10.69 8.29 16.18
C MET A 123 -10.43 7.70 14.79
N GLU A 124 -10.47 8.54 13.74
CA GLU A 124 -10.10 8.11 12.38
C GLU A 124 -8.65 7.58 12.32
N GLU A 125 -7.76 8.08 13.19
CA GLU A 125 -6.38 7.61 13.31
C GLU A 125 -6.32 6.13 13.74
N ASP A 126 -7.23 5.67 14.60
CA ASP A 126 -7.30 4.27 15.03
C ASP A 126 -7.68 3.35 13.85
N VAL A 127 -8.60 3.79 13.00
CA VAL A 127 -8.99 3.03 11.79
C VAL A 127 -7.85 3.00 10.77
N ALA A 128 -7.18 4.14 10.58
CA ALA A 128 -6.04 4.23 9.69
C ALA A 128 -4.87 3.32 10.15
N ASP A 129 -4.65 3.25 11.46
CA ASP A 129 -3.70 2.34 12.08
C ASP A 129 -4.08 0.88 11.86
N GLN A 130 -5.37 0.53 11.99
CA GLN A 130 -5.85 -0.82 11.66
C GLN A 130 -5.63 -1.16 10.18
N TYR A 131 -5.78 -0.20 9.26
CA TYR A 131 -5.50 -0.41 7.84
C TYR A 131 -4.02 -0.69 7.61
N PHE A 132 -3.13 0.05 8.28
CA PHE A 132 -1.68 -0.22 8.23
C PHE A 132 -1.37 -1.64 8.73
N LEU A 133 -1.92 -2.02 9.89
CA LEU A 133 -1.70 -3.34 10.49
C LEU A 133 -2.24 -4.47 9.59
N GLU A 134 -3.36 -4.27 8.91
CA GLU A 134 -3.92 -5.26 7.99
C GLU A 134 -3.03 -5.43 6.74
N LEU A 135 -2.52 -4.34 6.16
CA LEU A 135 -1.55 -4.42 5.07
C LEU A 135 -0.25 -5.11 5.51
N LEU A 136 0.20 -4.86 6.74
CA LEU A 136 1.35 -5.53 7.34
C LEU A 136 1.09 -7.04 7.53
N ARG A 137 -0.07 -7.43 8.08
CA ARG A 137 -0.47 -8.84 8.26
C ARG A 137 -0.52 -9.60 6.94
N ARG A 138 -0.88 -8.92 5.85
CA ARG A 138 -0.88 -9.46 4.48
C ARG A 138 0.50 -9.53 3.84
N ASN A 139 1.54 -9.14 4.55
CA ASN A 139 2.93 -9.12 4.11
C ASN A 139 3.17 -8.19 2.92
N PHE A 140 2.36 -7.14 2.76
CA PHE A 140 2.66 -6.06 1.81
C PHE A 140 3.78 -5.14 2.32
N PHE A 141 3.98 -5.13 3.64
CA PHE A 141 5.13 -4.52 4.28
C PHE A 141 6.05 -5.58 4.88
N GLN A 142 7.34 -5.29 4.90
CA GLN A 142 8.41 -6.13 5.45
C GLN A 142 9.45 -5.27 6.20
N ASP A 143 10.47 -5.92 6.76
CA ASP A 143 11.58 -5.27 7.48
C ASP A 143 11.10 -4.31 8.57
N VAL A 144 10.12 -4.76 9.35
CA VAL A 144 9.53 -3.97 10.44
C VAL A 144 10.60 -3.69 11.49
N LYS A 145 10.79 -2.42 11.81
CA LYS A 145 11.63 -1.93 12.89
C LYS A 145 10.77 -1.18 13.89
N GLU A 146 10.84 -1.60 15.14
CA GLU A 146 10.20 -0.95 16.28
C GLU A 146 11.29 -0.18 17.05
N TYR A 147 10.99 1.05 17.45
CA TYR A 147 11.87 1.87 18.30
C TYR A 147 11.31 1.92 19.73
N ASP A 148 12.17 2.18 20.72
CA ASP A 148 11.87 2.17 22.18
C ASP A 148 10.69 3.07 22.62
N THR A 149 10.21 3.95 21.74
CA THR A 149 8.91 4.62 21.90
C THR A 149 7.87 3.84 21.11
N ASP A 150 6.90 3.23 21.81
CA ASP A 150 5.88 2.25 21.36
C ASP A 150 5.12 2.51 20.04
N ASP A 151 5.34 3.64 19.36
CA ASP A 151 4.56 4.08 18.19
C ASP A 151 5.37 4.26 16.90
N ILE A 152 6.71 4.30 16.95
CA ILE A 152 7.50 4.51 15.73
C ILE A 152 7.81 3.15 15.10
N ILE A 153 6.93 2.75 14.18
CA ILE A 153 7.13 1.60 13.31
C ILE A 153 7.67 2.08 11.97
N ARG A 154 8.81 1.53 11.55
CA ARG A 154 9.33 1.66 10.18
C ARG A 154 9.20 0.35 9.43
N CYS A 155 8.88 0.42 8.13
CA CYS A 155 8.77 -0.76 7.28
C CYS A 155 9.11 -0.43 5.84
N LYS A 156 9.24 -1.47 5.00
CA LYS A 156 9.48 -1.35 3.57
C LYS A 156 8.45 -2.13 2.76
N MET A 157 8.26 -1.74 1.52
CA MET A 157 7.55 -2.56 0.53
C MET A 157 8.58 -3.31 -0.32
N HIS A 158 8.42 -4.62 -0.47
CA HIS A 158 9.28 -5.42 -1.36
C HIS A 158 9.10 -4.98 -2.82
N ASP A 159 10.14 -5.01 -3.65
CA ASP A 159 10.11 -4.55 -5.04
C ASP A 159 8.95 -5.10 -5.88
N LEU A 160 8.70 -6.41 -5.84
CA LEU A 160 7.55 -7.02 -6.52
C LEU A 160 6.17 -6.54 -6.01
N VAL A 161 6.07 -6.22 -4.72
CA VAL A 161 4.85 -5.64 -4.14
C VAL A 161 4.70 -4.19 -4.59
N HIS A 162 5.82 -3.47 -4.69
CA HIS A 162 5.86 -2.11 -5.24
C HIS A 162 5.48 -2.10 -6.73
N ASP A 163 5.97 -3.05 -7.53
CA ASP A 163 5.58 -3.22 -8.93
C ASP A 163 4.07 -3.47 -9.06
N LEU A 164 3.49 -4.25 -8.14
CA LEU A 164 2.05 -4.42 -8.07
C LEU A 164 1.33 -3.12 -7.70
N ALA A 165 1.83 -2.36 -6.71
CA ALA A 165 1.26 -1.06 -6.32
C ALA A 165 1.25 -0.08 -7.50
N GLN A 166 2.33 -0.02 -8.28
CA GLN A 166 2.40 0.78 -9.50
C GLN A 166 1.41 0.29 -10.57
N HIS A 167 1.33 -1.02 -10.77
CA HIS A 167 0.38 -1.61 -11.72
C HIS A 167 -1.07 -1.26 -11.40
N VAL A 168 -1.48 -1.33 -10.12
CA VAL A 168 -2.86 -1.03 -9.71
C VAL A 168 -3.15 0.47 -9.62
N ALA A 169 -2.15 1.32 -9.34
CA ALA A 169 -2.28 2.77 -9.38
C ALA A 169 -2.42 3.29 -10.82
N GLY A 170 -1.82 2.59 -11.79
CA GLY A 170 -1.91 2.93 -13.20
C GLY A 170 -1.45 4.36 -13.49
N GLY A 171 -2.21 5.09 -14.31
CA GLY A 171 -1.89 6.47 -14.69
C GLY A 171 -2.31 7.54 -13.67
N GLU A 172 -2.81 7.15 -12.49
CA GLU A 172 -3.26 8.08 -11.45
C GLU A 172 -2.12 8.54 -10.54
N SER A 173 -1.00 7.80 -10.49
CA SER A 173 0.18 8.11 -9.67
C SER A 173 1.45 8.16 -10.51
N ILE A 174 2.36 9.08 -10.20
CA ILE A 174 3.68 9.17 -10.86
C ILE A 174 4.79 9.54 -9.88
N VAL A 175 5.97 8.94 -10.09
CA VAL A 175 7.23 9.37 -9.47
C VAL A 175 8.08 10.05 -10.55
N VAL A 176 8.50 11.29 -10.31
CA VAL A 176 9.24 12.13 -11.25
C VAL A 176 10.69 12.21 -10.79
N GLU A 177 11.60 11.54 -11.49
CA GLU A 177 13.03 11.45 -11.13
C GLU A 177 13.95 12.28 -12.05
N GLY A 178 13.39 13.21 -12.82
CA GLY A 178 14.16 14.09 -13.71
C GLY A 178 13.29 14.95 -14.62
N THR A 179 13.92 15.57 -15.62
CA THR A 179 13.24 16.39 -16.61
C THR A 179 12.56 15.51 -17.67
N GLY A 180 11.36 15.87 -18.12
CA GLY A 180 10.67 15.20 -19.23
C GLY A 180 9.54 14.24 -18.82
N ALA A 181 9.14 14.23 -17.56
CA ALA A 181 7.93 13.52 -17.14
C ALA A 181 6.70 14.02 -17.92
N GLN A 182 5.90 13.07 -18.42
CA GLN A 182 4.66 13.36 -19.11
C GLN A 182 3.49 13.25 -18.12
N PHE A 183 2.68 14.29 -18.04
CA PHE A 183 1.52 14.33 -17.18
C PHE A 183 0.24 14.19 -17.98
N THR A 184 -0.79 13.60 -17.38
CA THR A 184 -2.10 13.43 -17.99
C THR A 184 -3.19 14.03 -17.10
N ASN A 185 -4.38 14.24 -17.65
CA ASN A 185 -5.52 14.70 -16.87
C ASN A 185 -6.06 13.65 -15.86
N ARG A 186 -5.59 12.40 -15.97
CA ARG A 186 -5.90 11.32 -15.02
C ARG A 186 -4.99 11.34 -13.79
N LEU A 187 -3.91 12.12 -13.82
CA LEU A 187 -2.98 12.19 -12.72
C LEU A 187 -3.65 12.76 -11.47
N VAL A 188 -3.56 12.02 -10.36
CA VAL A 188 -4.10 12.35 -9.05
C VAL A 188 -2.99 12.58 -8.04
N HIS A 189 -1.88 11.84 -8.14
CA HIS A 189 -0.78 11.94 -7.18
C HIS A 189 0.58 12.00 -7.87
N ALA A 190 1.43 12.92 -7.43
CA ALA A 190 2.78 13.04 -7.95
C ALA A 190 3.80 13.13 -6.81
N ASN A 191 4.90 12.41 -6.95
CA ASN A 191 6.09 12.57 -6.12
C ASN A 191 7.26 13.06 -6.98
N PHE A 192 7.69 14.29 -6.79
CA PHE A 192 8.86 14.88 -7.41
C PHE A 192 10.09 14.57 -6.58
N ARG A 193 10.99 13.78 -7.17
CA ARG A 193 12.29 13.38 -6.63
C ARG A 193 13.42 13.97 -7.49
N ALA A 194 13.42 15.28 -7.66
CA ALA A 194 14.47 15.98 -8.39
C ALA A 194 15.48 16.58 -7.40
N VAL A 195 16.78 16.43 -7.69
CA VAL A 195 17.87 17.10 -6.94
C VAL A 195 17.85 18.62 -7.18
N GLU A 196 17.21 19.06 -8.25
CA GLU A 196 17.10 20.46 -8.64
C GLU A 196 15.91 21.15 -7.97
N MET A 197 16.05 22.46 -7.78
CA MET A 197 15.00 23.31 -7.22
C MET A 197 13.84 23.42 -8.22
N LEU A 198 12.60 23.15 -7.76
CA LEU A 198 11.41 23.48 -8.52
C LEU A 198 11.17 25.00 -8.42
N SER A 199 11.80 25.74 -9.34
CA SER A 199 11.74 27.22 -9.38
C SER A 199 10.36 27.73 -9.75
N GLU A 200 9.67 27.04 -10.66
CA GLU A 200 8.35 27.40 -11.17
C GLU A 200 7.45 26.18 -11.34
N VAL A 201 6.14 26.40 -11.40
CA VAL A 201 5.17 25.33 -11.65
C VAL A 201 5.30 24.85 -13.11
N PRO A 202 5.61 23.57 -13.36
CA PRO A 202 5.75 23.08 -14.73
C PRO A 202 4.44 23.23 -15.48
N GLN A 203 4.46 23.89 -16.64
CA GLN A 203 3.24 24.10 -17.44
C GLN A 203 2.59 22.78 -17.86
N SER A 204 3.41 21.75 -18.10
CA SER A 204 2.93 20.40 -18.38
C SER A 204 2.11 19.80 -17.23
N LEU A 205 2.39 20.15 -15.96
CA LEU A 205 1.68 19.62 -14.81
C LEU A 205 0.25 20.19 -14.70
N LEU A 206 -0.02 21.36 -15.28
CA LEU A 206 -1.34 22.01 -15.21
C LEU A 206 -2.47 21.21 -15.89
N VAL A 207 -2.13 20.20 -16.69
CA VAL A 207 -3.11 19.26 -17.24
C VAL A 207 -3.76 18.38 -16.16
N ALA A 208 -3.07 18.16 -15.04
CA ALA A 208 -3.50 17.33 -13.91
C ALA A 208 -4.49 18.09 -13.00
N ARG A 209 -5.69 18.38 -13.52
CA ARG A 209 -6.70 19.20 -12.81
C ARG A 209 -7.21 18.57 -11.50
N ASN A 210 -7.07 17.25 -11.36
CA ASN A 210 -7.51 16.48 -10.20
C ASN A 210 -6.35 16.09 -9.28
N LEU A 211 -5.21 16.79 -9.35
CA LEU A 211 -4.06 16.53 -8.49
C LEU A 211 -4.45 16.74 -7.02
N ARG A 212 -4.35 15.67 -6.22
CA ARG A 212 -4.66 15.63 -4.77
C ARG A 212 -3.42 15.51 -3.90
N SER A 213 -2.35 14.88 -4.40
CA SER A 213 -1.07 14.84 -3.68
C SER A 213 0.06 15.34 -4.54
N LEU A 214 0.88 16.21 -3.95
CA LEU A 214 2.16 16.63 -4.51
C LEU A 214 3.22 16.51 -3.43
N LEU A 215 4.09 15.50 -3.57
CA LEU A 215 5.22 15.29 -2.67
C LEU A 215 6.46 15.86 -3.37
N LEU A 216 7.13 16.81 -2.73
CA LEU A 216 8.36 17.45 -3.21
C LEU A 216 9.51 16.93 -2.32
N ARG A 217 9.83 15.65 -2.48
CA ARG A 217 10.82 14.96 -1.64
C ARG A 217 12.19 15.07 -2.28
N TRP A 218 13.15 15.61 -1.53
CA TRP A 218 14.49 15.92 -2.03
C TRP A 218 14.53 17.04 -3.08
N CYS A 219 13.42 17.74 -3.28
CA CYS A 219 13.31 18.92 -4.13
C CYS A 219 13.17 20.16 -3.24
N SER A 220 14.01 21.18 -3.47
CA SER A 220 13.82 22.49 -2.87
C SER A 220 12.80 23.28 -3.68
N THR A 221 11.95 24.06 -3.03
CA THR A 221 11.03 24.96 -3.74
C THR A 221 10.81 26.24 -2.94
N SER A 222 10.49 27.33 -3.64
CA SER A 222 10.24 28.62 -3.00
C SER A 222 8.83 28.68 -2.41
N THR A 223 8.65 29.46 -1.35
CA THR A 223 7.31 29.72 -0.78
C THR A 223 6.34 30.33 -1.80
N SER A 224 6.85 31.15 -2.73
CA SER A 224 6.06 31.69 -3.85
C SER A 224 5.55 30.58 -4.77
N THR A 225 6.40 29.62 -5.14
CA THR A 225 6.03 28.48 -5.99
C THR A 225 5.02 27.58 -5.28
N ILE A 226 5.19 27.33 -3.97
CA ILE A 226 4.21 26.60 -3.16
C ILE A 226 2.83 27.28 -3.20
N LYS A 227 2.78 28.59 -3.00
CA LYS A 227 1.52 29.35 -3.06
C LYS A 227 0.88 29.24 -4.45
N GLU A 228 1.69 29.32 -5.51
CA GLU A 228 1.20 29.16 -6.87
C GLU A 228 0.63 27.75 -7.12
N LEU A 229 1.30 26.69 -6.64
CA LEU A 229 0.80 25.31 -6.72
C LEU A 229 -0.56 25.18 -6.03
N ILE A 230 -0.71 25.70 -4.81
CA ILE A 230 -1.97 25.66 -4.05
C ILE A 230 -3.09 26.39 -4.82
N LEU A 231 -2.79 27.55 -5.40
CA LEU A 231 -3.78 28.32 -6.16
C LEU A 231 -4.19 27.64 -7.47
N LYS A 232 -3.27 26.92 -8.15
CA LYS A 232 -3.57 26.26 -9.44
C LYS A 232 -4.24 24.90 -9.29
N PHE A 233 -3.99 24.18 -8.20
CA PHE A 233 -4.54 22.85 -7.95
C PHE A 233 -5.59 22.87 -6.84
N GLY A 234 -6.83 23.26 -7.19
CA GLY A 234 -7.92 23.36 -6.22
C GLY A 234 -8.38 22.02 -5.59
N SER A 235 -7.91 20.88 -6.10
CA SER A 235 -8.17 19.55 -5.54
C SER A 235 -7.08 19.05 -4.58
N LEU A 236 -6.03 19.85 -4.35
CA LEU A 236 -4.86 19.44 -3.58
C LEU A 236 -5.24 19.23 -2.10
N ARG A 237 -4.90 18.06 -1.57
CA ARG A 237 -5.15 17.63 -0.18
C ARG A 237 -3.87 17.44 0.62
N ALA A 238 -2.80 17.02 -0.05
CA ALA A 238 -1.48 16.87 0.55
C ALA A 238 -0.43 17.58 -0.30
N LEU A 239 0.29 18.51 0.32
CA LEU A 239 1.48 19.14 -0.23
C LEU A 239 2.60 18.98 0.79
N GLU A 240 3.55 18.10 0.49
CA GLU A 240 4.69 17.86 1.34
C GLU A 240 5.94 18.41 0.66
N SER A 241 6.65 19.31 1.33
CA SER A 241 7.98 19.77 0.90
C SER A 241 8.95 19.34 1.97
N SER A 242 10.03 18.64 1.59
CA SER A 242 11.07 18.30 2.56
C SER A 242 11.59 19.58 3.23
N ARG A 243 11.51 19.65 4.56
CA ARG A 243 12.39 20.54 5.33
C ARG A 243 13.80 20.03 5.08
N ILE A 244 14.69 20.92 4.65
CA ILE A 244 16.12 20.65 4.63
C ILE A 244 16.52 20.42 6.10
N GLU A 245 16.79 19.18 6.49
CA GLU A 245 17.59 18.94 7.68
C GLU A 245 19.01 19.38 7.34
N ILE A 246 19.37 20.56 7.83
CA ILE A 246 20.75 21.05 7.80
C ILE A 246 21.49 20.24 8.87
N THR A 247 22.29 19.25 8.46
CA THR A 247 23.43 18.76 9.27
C THR A 247 24.50 19.82 9.40
#